data_AF-A0A1F4BAS2-F1
#
_entry.id   AF-A0A1F4BAS2-F1
#
_cell.length_a   1.000
_cell.length_b   1.000
_cell.length_c   1.000
_cell.angle_alpha   90.00
_cell.angle_beta   90.00
_cell.angle_gamma   90.00
#
_symmetry.space_group_name_H-M   'P 1'
#
loop_
_entity.id
_entity.type
_entity.pdbx_description
1 polymer ?
#
loop_
_entity_poly.entity_id
_entity_poly.type
_entity_poly.pdbx_seq_one_letter_code
_entity_poly.pdbx_strand_id
1 'polypeptide(L)'
;MSATVTLRAPGAPLAAPRKVRVHSADELRRALRETRDRALALDASALDCLLRADEARRALEVQGAMRWSTLAAGLGPRGEPLARWLRSAALPATVAQAVSADAAGPDGAPLAACVDAIALVTLDGELRRLDRERHAEMFRLVAGGQGVFGLIYSVTLRIDALLQAAERASPPLEIVVPGPALTDAVASEVETLLPPDRVESFQEAAHALAAERRFTLRRITICRLRKGAETALGWATRDWAGVSVRVETRATLSAYVQTAEICRDLHAEAIARGGSLPARAAHRASRAQLEACYPQLPAFLAEKRRYDPAERLQNAWYRSVTALMRHPVCDSRWTS
;
A
#
# COMPACT_ATOMS: atom_id res chain seq x y z
N MET A 1 3.54 -8.09 10.73
CA MET A 1 4.90 -8.07 10.14
C MET A 1 5.63 -6.83 10.64
N SER A 2 6.79 -6.99 11.29
CA SER A 2 7.70 -5.89 11.59
C SER A 2 8.02 -5.18 10.28
N ALA A 3 7.85 -3.86 10.23
CA ALA A 3 8.24 -3.05 9.09
C ALA A 3 9.77 -2.94 9.11
N THR A 4 10.46 -4.02 8.70
CA THR A 4 11.91 -4.00 8.57
C THR A 4 12.26 -3.13 7.37
N VAL A 5 12.63 -1.89 7.65
CA VAL A 5 13.16 -0.99 6.64
C VAL A 5 14.66 -1.22 6.58
N THR A 6 15.13 -1.80 5.48
CA THR A 6 16.55 -1.93 5.20
C THR A 6 17.03 -0.65 4.54
N LEU A 7 17.74 0.15 5.31
CA LEU A 7 18.42 1.34 4.83
C LEU A 7 19.83 0.91 4.40
N ARG A 8 20.21 1.16 3.15
CA ARG A 8 21.52 0.73 2.61
C ARG A 8 22.31 1.94 2.12
N ALA A 9 23.54 2.11 2.59
CA ALA A 9 24.46 3.06 1.98
C ALA A 9 24.87 2.58 0.57
N PRO A 10 24.92 3.46 -0.44
CA PRO A 10 25.32 3.08 -1.79
C PRO A 10 26.76 2.53 -1.79
N GLY A 11 26.97 1.39 -2.45
CA GLY A 11 28.29 0.75 -2.54
C GLY A 11 28.70 -0.13 -1.34
N ALA A 12 27.92 -0.18 -0.26
CA ALA A 12 28.27 -1.03 0.89
C ALA A 12 28.23 -2.54 0.53
N PRO A 13 29.22 -3.34 0.95
CA PRO A 13 29.25 -4.79 0.72
C PRO A 13 28.01 -5.48 1.29
N LEU A 14 27.71 -6.70 0.80
CA LEU A 14 26.55 -7.54 1.16
C LEU A 14 26.51 -8.01 2.64
N ALA A 15 27.17 -7.30 3.57
CA ALA A 15 27.07 -7.60 4.99
C ALA A 15 25.61 -7.40 5.46
N ALA A 16 25.13 -8.34 6.28
CA ALA A 16 23.78 -8.27 6.83
C ALA A 16 23.61 -6.96 7.61
N PRO A 17 22.54 -6.18 7.37
CA PRO A 17 22.33 -4.91 8.03
C PRO A 17 22.17 -5.11 9.55
N ARG A 18 22.73 -4.19 10.35
CA ARG A 18 22.55 -4.22 11.80
C ARG A 18 21.08 -3.96 12.13
N LYS A 19 20.45 -4.87 12.88
CA LYS A 19 19.09 -4.68 13.36
C LYS A 19 19.07 -3.67 14.51
N VAL A 20 18.20 -2.67 14.45
CA VAL A 20 18.02 -1.65 15.50
C VAL A 20 16.53 -1.50 15.77
N ARG A 21 16.12 -1.72 17.02
CA ARG A 21 14.76 -1.45 17.46
C ARG A 21 14.67 -0.03 18.02
N VAL A 22 13.61 0.68 17.70
CA VAL A 22 13.39 2.07 18.14
C VAL A 22 12.08 2.20 18.91
N HIS A 23 12.10 2.99 19.98
CA HIS A 23 10.99 3.17 20.93
C HIS A 23 10.56 4.65 21.04
N SER A 24 11.34 5.57 20.48
CA SER A 24 11.07 7.00 20.55
C SER A 24 11.41 7.73 19.25
N ALA A 25 10.92 8.96 19.12
CA ALA A 25 11.31 9.83 18.02
C ALA A 25 12.83 10.06 17.98
N ASP A 26 13.49 10.23 19.12
CA ASP A 26 14.92 10.49 19.17
C ASP A 26 15.78 9.28 18.78
N GLU A 27 15.36 8.08 19.15
CA GLU A 27 15.98 6.84 18.68
C GLU A 27 15.81 6.68 17.17
N LEU A 28 14.61 6.94 16.64
CA LEU A 28 14.34 6.89 15.20
C LEU A 28 15.18 7.92 14.43
N ARG A 29 15.26 9.16 14.92
CA ARG A 29 16.08 10.24 14.35
C ARG A 29 17.56 9.88 14.34
N ARG A 30 18.07 9.35 15.46
CA ARG A 30 19.47 8.90 15.56
C ARG A 30 19.76 7.77 14.59
N ALA A 31 18.90 6.76 14.56
CA ALA A 31 19.05 5.63 13.66
C ALA A 31 19.03 6.06 12.17
N LEU A 32 18.16 7.00 11.79
CA LEU A 32 18.16 7.55 10.43
C LEU A 32 19.45 8.30 10.10
N ARG A 33 20.03 9.08 11.03
CA ARG A 33 21.36 9.71 10.81
C ARG A 33 22.47 8.69 10.62
N GLU A 34 22.51 7.64 11.43
CA GLU A 34 23.51 6.57 11.34
C GLU A 34 23.52 5.88 9.97
N THR A 35 22.41 5.94 9.23
CA THR A 35 22.32 5.29 7.92
C THR A 35 23.08 6.02 6.80
N ARG A 36 23.74 7.15 7.12
CA ARG A 36 24.75 7.77 6.24
C ARG A 36 26.02 6.92 6.16
N ASP A 37 26.40 6.29 7.27
CA ASP A 37 27.68 5.60 7.40
C ASP A 37 27.56 4.08 7.34
N ARG A 38 26.36 3.53 7.62
CA ARG A 38 26.15 2.07 7.67
C ARG A 38 24.74 1.64 7.31
N ALA A 39 24.59 0.42 6.80
CA ALA A 39 23.28 -0.15 6.54
C ALA A 39 22.59 -0.61 7.85
N LEU A 40 21.32 -0.25 8.03
CA LEU A 40 20.50 -0.64 9.19
C LEU A 40 19.21 -1.33 8.75
N ALA A 41 18.76 -2.28 9.58
CA ALA A 41 17.43 -2.87 9.52
C ALA A 41 16.64 -2.34 10.73
N LEU A 42 15.74 -1.38 10.50
CA LEU A 42 15.00 -0.74 11.58
C LEU A 42 13.75 -1.55 11.95
N ASP A 43 13.55 -1.77 13.23
CA ASP A 43 12.32 -2.29 13.81
C ASP A 43 11.61 -1.19 14.60
N ALA A 44 10.59 -0.60 13.98
CA ALA A 44 9.79 0.47 14.57
C ALA A 44 8.52 -0.06 15.27
N SER A 45 8.41 -1.37 15.51
CA SER A 45 7.17 -1.97 16.03
C SER A 45 6.81 -1.53 17.45
N ALA A 46 7.73 -0.90 18.19
CA ALA A 46 7.48 -0.35 19.52
C ALA A 46 6.93 1.09 19.49
N LEU A 47 6.76 1.68 18.30
CA LEU A 47 6.13 2.98 18.12
C LEU A 47 4.62 2.80 17.96
N ASP A 48 3.92 2.32 18.98
CA ASP A 48 2.51 1.91 18.94
C ASP A 48 1.59 2.61 19.96
N CYS A 49 2.05 3.70 20.58
CA CYS A 49 1.30 4.44 21.59
C CYS A 49 0.35 5.50 21.01
N LEU A 50 -0.72 5.81 21.76
CA LEU A 50 -1.50 7.04 21.60
C LEU A 50 -0.71 8.18 22.24
N LEU A 51 -0.32 9.19 21.46
CA LEU A 51 0.49 10.31 21.93
C LEU A 51 -0.37 11.47 22.44
N ARG A 52 -1.49 11.75 21.77
CA ARG A 52 -2.34 12.90 22.11
C ARG A 52 -3.79 12.66 21.74
N ALA A 53 -4.70 13.11 22.59
CA ALA A 53 -6.11 13.29 22.27
C ALA A 53 -6.46 14.79 22.33
N ASP A 54 -6.99 15.33 21.23
CA ASP A 54 -7.46 16.72 21.14
C ASP A 54 -8.98 16.68 20.99
N GLU A 55 -9.69 16.87 22.12
CA GLU A 55 -11.14 16.79 22.14
C GLU A 55 -11.80 17.93 21.35
N ALA A 56 -11.21 19.13 21.37
CA ALA A 56 -11.75 20.29 20.67
C ALA A 56 -11.68 20.09 19.14
N ARG A 57 -10.56 19.56 18.63
CA ARG A 57 -10.40 19.25 17.21
C ARG A 57 -10.93 17.88 16.80
N ARG A 58 -11.39 17.07 17.77
CA ARG A 58 -11.83 15.69 17.55
C ARG A 58 -10.76 14.89 16.80
N ALA A 59 -9.53 14.97 17.30
CA ALA A 59 -8.37 14.38 16.65
C ALA A 59 -7.52 13.55 17.63
N LEU A 60 -6.97 12.44 17.14
CA LEU A 60 -6.03 11.60 17.89
C LEU A 60 -4.68 11.57 17.17
N GLU A 61 -3.59 11.81 17.89
CA GLU A 61 -2.24 11.57 17.40
C GLU A 61 -1.73 10.24 17.90
N VAL A 62 -1.48 9.31 16.98
CA VAL A 62 -1.05 7.94 17.27
C VAL A 62 0.26 7.64 16.59
N GLN A 63 1.12 6.84 17.22
CA GLN A 63 2.37 6.43 16.60
C GLN A 63 2.12 5.47 15.42
N GLY A 64 3.04 5.48 14.46
CA GLY A 64 2.87 4.81 13.16
C GLY A 64 2.71 3.29 13.21
N ALA A 65 3.25 2.61 14.23
CA ALA A 65 3.11 1.17 14.41
C ALA A 65 1.84 0.77 15.19
N MET A 66 1.05 1.75 15.68
CA MET A 66 -0.25 1.46 16.27
C MET A 66 -1.11 0.69 15.27
N ARG A 67 -1.69 -0.42 15.71
CA ARG A 67 -2.63 -1.20 14.92
C ARG A 67 -4.01 -0.55 14.93
N TRP A 68 -4.72 -0.65 13.81
CA TRP A 68 -6.11 -0.19 13.74
C TRP A 68 -7.04 -0.90 14.72
N SER A 69 -6.81 -2.19 14.97
CA SER A 69 -7.55 -2.97 15.97
C SER A 69 -7.33 -2.43 17.39
N THR A 70 -6.10 -2.03 17.72
CA THR A 70 -5.75 -1.44 19.01
C THR A 70 -6.37 -0.05 19.16
N LEU A 71 -6.34 0.75 18.10
CA LEU A 71 -7.01 2.05 18.07
C LEU A 71 -8.53 1.90 18.29
N ALA A 72 -9.19 1.00 17.56
CA ALA A 72 -10.62 0.75 17.69
C ALA A 72 -11.00 0.30 19.12
N ALA A 73 -10.23 -0.63 19.69
CA ALA A 73 -10.43 -1.08 21.06
C ALA A 73 -10.24 0.05 22.09
N GLY A 74 -9.23 0.90 21.89
CA GLY A 74 -8.94 2.05 22.76
C GLY A 74 -10.02 3.14 22.76
N LEU A 75 -10.89 3.17 21.76
CA LEU A 75 -12.05 4.07 21.68
C LEU A 75 -13.27 3.55 22.46
N GLY A 76 -13.20 2.34 23.03
CA GLY A 76 -14.31 1.70 23.72
C GLY A 76 -15.55 1.55 22.81
N PRO A 77 -16.77 1.77 23.32
CA PRO A 77 -18.00 1.62 22.55
C PRO A 77 -18.06 2.48 21.28
N ARG A 78 -17.43 3.66 21.28
CA ARG A 78 -17.37 4.55 20.09
C ARG A 78 -16.56 3.95 18.95
N GLY A 79 -15.67 3.00 19.23
CA GLY A 79 -14.84 2.32 18.24
C GLY A 79 -15.54 1.18 17.49
N GLU A 80 -16.75 0.78 17.89
CA GLU A 80 -17.42 -0.39 17.29
C GLU A 80 -17.65 -0.28 15.77
N PRO A 81 -18.05 0.87 15.20
CA PRO A 81 -18.16 0.99 13.74
C PRO A 81 -16.82 0.70 13.03
N LEU A 82 -15.72 1.21 13.57
CA LEU A 82 -14.37 0.97 13.05
C LEU A 82 -13.97 -0.50 13.22
N ALA A 83 -14.19 -1.09 14.39
CA ALA A 83 -13.91 -2.49 14.66
C ALA A 83 -14.68 -3.43 13.72
N ARG A 84 -15.93 -3.10 13.42
CA ARG A 84 -16.77 -3.83 12.46
C ARG A 84 -16.22 -3.81 11.05
N TRP A 85 -15.87 -2.63 10.55
CA TRP A 85 -15.29 -2.48 9.23
C TRP A 85 -13.95 -3.23 9.11
N LEU A 86 -13.11 -3.18 10.15
CA LEU A 86 -11.80 -3.87 10.16
C LEU A 86 -11.90 -5.40 10.02
N ARG A 87 -13.05 -6.02 10.29
CA ARG A 87 -13.25 -7.48 10.13
C ARG A 87 -13.26 -7.93 8.67
N SER A 88 -13.60 -7.04 7.73
CA SER A 88 -13.67 -7.35 6.29
C SER A 88 -12.76 -6.47 5.43
N ALA A 89 -12.13 -5.45 6.01
CA ALA A 89 -11.26 -4.55 5.28
C ALA A 89 -9.92 -5.20 4.88
N ALA A 90 -9.54 -5.07 3.61
CA ALA A 90 -8.19 -5.37 3.12
C ALA A 90 -7.20 -4.23 3.45
N LEU A 91 -7.14 -3.84 4.73
CA LEU A 91 -6.34 -2.71 5.22
C LEU A 91 -5.01 -3.19 5.80
N PRO A 92 -3.87 -2.50 5.55
CA PRO A 92 -2.63 -2.77 6.27
C PRO A 92 -2.82 -2.62 7.79
N ALA A 93 -2.16 -3.48 8.56
CA ALA A 93 -2.44 -3.63 10.00
C ALA A 93 -2.14 -2.37 10.81
N THR A 94 -1.12 -1.59 10.45
CA THR A 94 -0.72 -0.38 11.18
C THR A 94 -1.11 0.91 10.47
N VAL A 95 -1.22 2.00 11.24
CA VAL A 95 -1.58 3.32 10.73
C VAL A 95 -0.59 3.81 9.68
N ALA A 96 0.73 3.74 9.95
CA ALA A 96 1.74 4.20 8.99
C ALA A 96 1.74 3.39 7.69
N GLN A 97 1.52 2.07 7.75
CA GLN A 97 1.44 1.25 6.56
C GLN A 97 0.23 1.60 5.70
N ALA A 98 -0.93 1.80 6.33
CA ALA A 98 -2.15 2.16 5.62
C ALA A 98 -2.05 3.54 4.96
N VAL A 99 -1.48 4.54 5.65
CA VAL A 99 -1.22 5.87 5.09
C VAL A 99 -0.19 5.82 3.96
N SER A 100 0.90 5.08 4.15
CA SER A 100 1.94 4.93 3.12
C SER A 100 1.42 4.21 1.86
N ALA A 101 0.48 3.28 2.01
CA ALA A 101 -0.08 2.51 0.92
C ALA A 101 -1.22 3.24 0.16
N ASP A 102 -1.60 4.44 0.60
CA ASP A 102 -2.83 5.14 0.20
C ASP A 102 -4.07 4.24 0.33
N ALA A 103 -4.20 3.52 1.44
CA ALA A 103 -5.27 2.55 1.57
C ALA A 103 -6.67 3.21 1.50
N ALA A 104 -7.67 2.44 1.07
CA ALA A 104 -9.05 2.89 1.14
C ALA A 104 -9.51 2.96 2.61
N GLY A 105 -10.19 4.04 2.96
CA GLY A 105 -10.90 4.20 4.22
C GLY A 105 -12.26 3.48 4.20
N PRO A 106 -13.00 3.56 5.32
CA PRO A 106 -14.19 2.72 5.50
C PRO A 106 -15.34 2.95 4.52
N ASP A 107 -15.52 4.19 4.08
CA ASP A 107 -16.55 4.58 3.12
C ASP A 107 -16.04 4.61 1.67
N GLY A 108 -14.88 3.98 1.43
CA GLY A 108 -14.26 3.86 0.12
C GLY A 108 -13.48 5.08 -0.36
N ALA A 109 -13.50 6.22 0.35
CA ALA A 109 -12.57 7.31 0.03
C ALA A 109 -11.14 6.97 0.48
N PRO A 110 -10.08 7.59 -0.08
CA PRO A 110 -8.73 7.44 0.42
C PRO A 110 -8.64 7.71 1.93
N LEU A 111 -7.99 6.82 2.66
CA LEU A 111 -7.79 6.95 4.11
C LEU A 111 -7.04 8.25 4.46
N ALA A 112 -6.20 8.74 3.55
CA ALA A 112 -5.53 10.04 3.67
C ALA A 112 -6.53 11.19 3.90
N ALA A 113 -7.79 11.07 3.50
CA ALA A 113 -8.83 12.04 3.83
C ALA A 113 -9.07 12.15 5.35
N CYS A 114 -8.87 11.08 6.12
CA CYS A 114 -9.00 11.11 7.58
C CYS A 114 -7.72 11.54 8.31
N VAL A 115 -6.63 11.83 7.58
CA VAL A 115 -5.35 12.26 8.14
C VAL A 115 -5.27 13.78 8.13
N ASP A 116 -5.09 14.39 9.28
CA ASP A 116 -4.82 15.83 9.42
C ASP A 116 -3.34 16.14 9.21
N ALA A 117 -2.46 15.38 9.89
CA ALA A 117 -1.04 15.61 9.86
C ALA A 117 -0.24 14.32 9.99
N ILE A 118 1.00 14.35 9.49
CA ILE A 118 1.97 13.26 9.58
C ILE A 118 3.23 13.84 10.23
N ALA A 119 3.70 13.25 11.32
CA ALA A 119 5.04 13.51 11.83
C ALA A 119 6.01 12.53 11.16
N LEU A 120 6.84 13.04 10.26
CA LEU A 120 7.80 12.26 9.48
C LEU A 120 9.22 12.48 10.02
N VAL A 121 9.95 11.39 10.27
CA VAL A 121 11.41 11.48 10.40
C VAL A 121 12.04 11.27 9.03
N THR A 122 12.72 12.31 8.55
CA THR A 122 13.46 12.30 7.29
C THR A 122 14.77 11.52 7.42
N LEU A 123 15.42 11.23 6.29
CA LEU A 123 16.70 10.51 6.25
C LEU A 123 17.88 11.28 6.88
N ASP A 124 17.71 12.58 7.10
CA ASP A 124 18.67 13.41 7.82
C ASP A 124 18.44 13.40 9.34
N GLY A 125 17.41 12.69 9.82
CA GLY A 125 17.02 12.62 11.22
C GLY A 125 16.27 13.86 11.71
N GLU A 126 15.74 14.66 10.79
CA GLU A 126 14.82 15.76 11.11
C GLU A 126 13.41 15.24 11.27
N LEU A 127 12.75 15.62 12.38
CA LEU A 127 11.33 15.36 12.62
C LEU A 127 10.52 16.54 12.08
N ARG A 128 9.71 16.28 11.05
CA ARG A 128 8.89 17.29 10.38
C ARG A 128 7.42 16.97 10.55
N ARG A 129 6.61 17.99 10.86
CA ARG A 129 5.15 17.89 10.82
C ARG A 129 4.68 18.31 9.43
N LEU A 130 3.97 17.43 8.75
CA LEU A 130 3.46 17.59 7.40
C LEU A 130 1.94 17.61 7.45
N ASP A 131 1.33 18.58 6.79
CA ASP A 131 -0.11 18.65 6.57
C ASP A 131 -0.39 19.29 5.21
N ARG A 132 -1.66 19.61 4.93
CA ARG A 132 -2.06 20.17 3.62
C ARG A 132 -1.69 21.64 3.45
N GLU A 133 -1.32 22.33 4.52
CA GLU A 133 -0.91 23.74 4.49
C GLU A 133 0.61 23.87 4.65
N ARG A 134 1.19 23.09 5.56
CA ARG A 134 2.61 23.07 5.92
C ARG A 134 3.29 21.86 5.27
N HIS A 135 4.24 22.13 4.38
CA HIS A 135 4.94 21.10 3.61
C HIS A 135 3.99 20.23 2.76
N ALA A 136 2.97 20.84 2.16
CA ALA A 136 1.93 20.16 1.38
C ALA A 136 2.47 19.23 0.28
N GLU A 137 3.56 19.63 -0.39
CA GLU A 137 4.22 18.79 -1.39
C GLU A 137 4.78 17.48 -0.78
N MET A 138 5.51 17.58 0.32
CA MET A 138 6.02 16.41 1.05
C MET A 138 4.88 15.56 1.62
N PHE A 139 3.79 16.18 2.10
CA PHE A 139 2.61 15.44 2.55
C PHE A 139 2.05 14.54 1.42
N ARG A 140 1.89 15.08 0.21
CA ARG A 140 1.41 14.33 -0.97
C ARG A 140 2.38 13.26 -1.46
N LEU A 141 3.68 13.44 -1.24
CA LEU A 141 4.71 12.44 -1.54
C LEU A 141 4.74 11.32 -0.50
N VAL A 142 4.41 11.60 0.77
CA VAL A 142 4.46 10.63 1.88
C VAL A 142 3.18 9.81 1.99
N ALA A 143 2.01 10.46 1.95
CA ALA A 143 0.73 9.77 1.88
C ALA A 143 0.63 9.09 0.51
N GLY A 144 0.46 7.77 0.48
CA GLY A 144 0.58 6.98 -0.75
C GLY A 144 1.99 6.80 -1.30
N GLY A 145 3.00 7.34 -0.61
CA GLY A 145 4.41 7.30 -0.97
C GLY A 145 5.10 5.97 -0.77
N GLN A 146 4.39 4.93 -0.35
CA GLN A 146 4.92 3.58 -0.13
C GLN A 146 6.09 3.55 0.85
N GLY A 147 6.21 4.55 1.74
CA GLY A 147 7.24 4.61 2.77
C GLY A 147 8.66 4.86 2.25
N VAL A 148 8.83 5.61 1.14
CA VAL A 148 10.15 5.87 0.54
C VAL A 148 10.71 7.28 0.80
N PHE A 149 9.95 8.21 1.37
CA PHE A 149 10.41 9.60 1.63
C PHE A 149 10.87 9.85 3.08
N GLY A 150 10.76 8.84 3.94
CA GLY A 150 11.11 8.89 5.36
C GLY A 150 10.28 7.87 6.14
N LEU A 151 10.37 7.93 7.47
CA LEU A 151 9.60 7.05 8.35
C LEU A 151 8.57 7.85 9.12
N ILE A 152 7.31 7.42 9.03
CA ILE A 152 6.19 8.01 9.76
C ILE A 152 6.36 7.66 11.25
N TYR A 153 6.62 8.66 12.07
CA TYR A 153 6.67 8.53 13.53
C TYR A 153 5.27 8.50 14.13
N SER A 154 4.42 9.47 13.77
CA SER A 154 3.03 9.57 14.21
C SER A 154 2.12 10.15 13.13
N VAL A 155 0.82 9.90 13.29
CA VAL A 155 -0.24 10.41 12.43
C VAL A 155 -1.33 11.02 13.30
N THR A 156 -1.75 12.23 12.98
CA THR A 156 -2.94 12.85 13.56
C THR A 156 -4.16 12.49 12.70
N LEU A 157 -5.10 11.75 13.27
CA LEU A 157 -6.33 11.28 12.63
C LEU A 157 -7.52 12.12 13.10
N ARG A 158 -8.39 12.52 12.16
CA ARG A 158 -9.72 13.10 12.46
C ARG A 158 -10.66 11.99 12.91
N ILE A 159 -10.77 11.78 14.22
CA ILE A 159 -11.40 10.58 14.75
C ILE A 159 -12.90 10.52 14.45
N ASP A 160 -13.61 11.65 14.54
CA ASP A 160 -15.03 11.70 14.23
C ASP A 160 -15.29 11.47 12.74
N ALA A 161 -14.44 11.98 11.85
CA ALA A 161 -14.56 11.74 10.41
C ALA A 161 -14.32 10.26 10.08
N LEU A 162 -13.33 9.62 10.73
CA LEU A 162 -13.05 8.20 10.56
C LEU A 162 -14.22 7.32 11.07
N LEU A 163 -14.80 7.65 12.22
CA LEU A 163 -15.94 6.93 12.77
C LEU A 163 -17.20 7.09 11.93
N GLN A 164 -17.49 8.31 11.44
CA GLN A 164 -18.59 8.55 10.51
C GLN A 164 -18.41 7.81 9.18
N ALA A 165 -17.18 7.75 8.66
CA ALA A 165 -16.88 6.93 7.48
C ALA A 165 -17.15 5.44 7.78
N ALA A 166 -16.75 4.95 8.96
CA ALA A 166 -16.97 3.57 9.38
C ALA A 166 -18.46 3.23 9.57
N GLU A 167 -19.28 4.17 10.04
CA GLU A 167 -20.74 4.00 10.09
C GLU A 167 -21.38 3.89 8.70
N ARG A 168 -20.79 4.57 7.69
CA ARG A 168 -21.23 4.53 6.29
C ARG A 168 -20.57 3.40 5.49
N ALA A 169 -19.74 2.58 6.12
CA ALA A 169 -19.03 1.50 5.44
C ALA A 169 -20.02 0.49 4.88
N SER A 170 -19.91 0.24 3.57
CA SER A 170 -20.67 -0.82 2.92
C SER A 170 -19.85 -2.11 2.95
N PRO A 171 -20.46 -3.26 3.32
CA PRO A 171 -19.74 -4.52 3.25
C PRO A 171 -19.35 -4.82 1.80
N PRO A 172 -18.18 -5.44 1.58
CA PRO A 172 -17.82 -5.85 0.24
C PRO A 172 -18.76 -6.97 -0.24
N LEU A 173 -19.08 -6.97 -1.54
CA LEU A 173 -19.74 -8.09 -2.19
C LEU A 173 -18.73 -9.20 -2.41
N GLU A 174 -19.02 -10.42 -1.97
CA GLU A 174 -18.18 -11.58 -2.19
C GLU A 174 -18.86 -12.59 -3.10
N ILE A 175 -18.18 -12.98 -4.17
CA ILE A 175 -18.59 -14.03 -5.09
C ILE A 175 -17.60 -15.17 -4.90
N VAL A 176 -18.07 -16.26 -4.30
CA VAL A 176 -17.30 -17.48 -4.12
C VAL A 176 -17.50 -18.38 -5.33
N VAL A 177 -16.41 -18.85 -5.92
CA VAL A 177 -16.44 -19.78 -7.05
C VAL A 177 -16.30 -21.20 -6.53
N PRO A 178 -17.32 -22.07 -6.71
CA PRO A 178 -17.26 -23.45 -6.26
C PRO A 178 -16.17 -24.25 -6.97
N GLY A 179 -15.54 -25.17 -6.24
CA GLY A 179 -14.58 -26.11 -6.82
C GLY A 179 -13.82 -26.90 -5.75
N PRO A 180 -13.20 -28.05 -6.09
CA PRO A 180 -12.47 -28.86 -5.13
C PRO A 180 -11.31 -28.05 -4.54
N ALA A 181 -11.09 -28.14 -3.22
CA ALA A 181 -9.91 -27.56 -2.59
C ALA A 181 -8.64 -28.17 -3.20
N LEU A 182 -7.66 -27.33 -3.52
CA LEU A 182 -6.36 -27.80 -3.97
C LEU A 182 -5.50 -28.12 -2.74
N THR A 183 -5.04 -29.36 -2.62
CA THR A 183 -3.99 -29.72 -1.65
C THR A 183 -2.71 -28.97 -2.02
N ASP A 184 -2.04 -28.36 -1.05
CA ASP A 184 -0.82 -27.57 -1.24
C ASP A 184 -0.98 -26.41 -2.24
N ALA A 185 -2.09 -25.67 -2.13
CA ALA A 185 -2.32 -24.48 -2.94
C ALA A 185 -1.53 -23.26 -2.43
N VAL A 186 -0.97 -22.50 -3.37
CA VAL A 186 -0.51 -21.13 -3.13
C VAL A 186 -1.64 -20.19 -3.53
N ALA A 187 -2.24 -19.53 -2.54
CA ALA A 187 -3.24 -18.50 -2.77
C ALA A 187 -2.57 -17.15 -3.02
N SER A 188 -3.08 -16.40 -3.99
CA SER A 188 -2.69 -15.02 -4.26
C SER A 188 -3.92 -14.15 -4.42
N GLU A 189 -3.86 -12.95 -3.87
CA GLU A 189 -4.89 -11.92 -4.07
C GLU A 189 -4.36 -10.94 -5.13
N VAL A 190 -5.16 -10.69 -6.17
CA VAL A 190 -4.86 -9.73 -7.24
C VAL A 190 -5.83 -8.57 -7.12
N GLU A 191 -5.31 -7.40 -6.77
CA GLU A 191 -6.10 -6.19 -6.57
C GLU A 191 -6.12 -5.36 -7.86
N THR A 192 -7.32 -4.95 -8.27
CA THR A 192 -7.57 -4.14 -9.47
C THR A 192 -8.61 -3.04 -9.19
N LEU A 193 -8.63 -2.02 -10.04
CA LEU A 193 -9.60 -0.92 -10.01
C LEU A 193 -10.33 -0.92 -11.34
N LEU A 194 -11.65 -0.92 -11.32
CA LEU A 194 -12.48 -0.96 -12.54
C LEU A 194 -13.53 0.14 -12.50
N PRO A 195 -13.87 0.76 -13.63
CA PRO A 195 -15.10 1.54 -13.72
C PRO A 195 -16.27 0.65 -13.27
N PRO A 196 -17.22 1.14 -12.43
CA PRO A 196 -18.27 0.29 -11.86
C PRO A 196 -19.11 -0.45 -12.91
N ASP A 197 -19.32 0.15 -14.08
CA ASP A 197 -20.05 -0.43 -15.22
C ASP A 197 -19.27 -1.55 -15.94
N ARG A 198 -18.01 -1.78 -15.61
CA ARG A 198 -17.13 -2.76 -16.27
C ARG A 198 -16.86 -4.00 -15.45
N VAL A 199 -17.35 -4.05 -14.21
CA VAL A 199 -17.12 -5.16 -13.27
C VAL A 199 -17.59 -6.50 -13.85
N GLU A 200 -18.80 -6.56 -14.40
CA GLU A 200 -19.36 -7.80 -14.97
C GLU A 200 -18.51 -8.31 -16.15
N SER A 201 -18.19 -7.44 -17.10
CA SER A 201 -17.34 -7.79 -18.24
C SER A 201 -15.91 -8.23 -17.85
N PHE A 202 -15.41 -7.77 -16.69
CA PHE A 202 -14.13 -8.20 -16.14
C PHE A 202 -14.24 -9.58 -15.48
N GLN A 203 -15.34 -9.86 -14.78
CA GLN A 203 -15.60 -11.18 -14.19
C GLN A 203 -15.64 -12.26 -15.26
N GLU A 204 -16.36 -12.03 -16.36
CA GLU A 204 -16.43 -12.95 -17.50
C GLU A 204 -15.03 -13.26 -18.05
N ALA A 205 -14.20 -12.23 -18.26
CA ALA A 205 -12.83 -12.41 -18.73
C ALA A 205 -11.92 -13.08 -17.71
N ALA A 206 -12.07 -12.79 -16.41
CA ALA A 206 -11.32 -13.47 -15.36
C ALA A 206 -11.66 -14.98 -15.32
N HIS A 207 -12.93 -15.33 -15.54
CA HIS A 207 -13.36 -16.73 -15.67
C HIS A 207 -12.82 -17.39 -16.94
N ALA A 208 -12.86 -16.71 -18.09
CA ALA A 208 -12.29 -17.22 -19.33
C ALA A 208 -10.78 -17.45 -19.22
N LEU A 209 -10.06 -16.49 -18.65
CA LEU A 209 -8.61 -16.57 -18.39
C LEU A 209 -8.28 -17.71 -17.41
N ALA A 210 -9.10 -17.92 -16.38
CA ALA A 210 -8.94 -19.04 -15.46
C ALA A 210 -9.05 -20.40 -16.16
N ALA A 211 -10.01 -20.54 -17.08
CA ALA A 211 -10.17 -21.74 -17.89
C ALA A 211 -8.99 -21.95 -18.86
N GLU A 212 -8.57 -20.89 -19.56
CA GLU A 212 -7.46 -20.92 -20.52
C GLU A 212 -6.12 -21.26 -19.85
N ARG A 213 -5.79 -20.55 -18.77
CA ARG A 213 -4.50 -20.66 -18.06
C ARG A 213 -4.50 -21.69 -16.94
N ARG A 214 -5.63 -22.39 -16.76
CA ARG A 214 -5.83 -23.51 -15.82
C ARG A 214 -5.44 -23.18 -14.38
N PHE A 215 -5.80 -21.98 -13.91
CA PHE A 215 -5.73 -21.64 -12.49
C PHE A 215 -7.13 -21.67 -11.86
N THR A 216 -7.17 -21.77 -10.54
CA THR A 216 -8.44 -21.78 -9.82
C THR A 216 -8.78 -20.38 -9.33
N LEU A 217 -9.85 -19.79 -9.87
CA LEU A 217 -10.47 -18.60 -9.29
C LEU A 217 -11.31 -19.05 -8.08
N ARG A 218 -11.10 -18.46 -6.91
CA ARG A 218 -11.81 -18.85 -5.66
C ARG A 218 -12.80 -17.83 -5.18
N ARG A 219 -12.42 -16.56 -5.24
CA ARG A 219 -13.22 -15.48 -4.71
C ARG A 219 -12.99 -14.23 -5.55
N ILE A 220 -14.07 -13.52 -5.84
CA ILE A 220 -14.03 -12.14 -6.31
C ILE A 220 -14.69 -11.30 -5.23
N THR A 221 -13.95 -10.33 -4.69
CA THR A 221 -14.46 -9.38 -3.71
C THR A 221 -14.55 -8.02 -4.36
N ILE A 222 -15.70 -7.36 -4.23
CA ILE A 222 -15.99 -6.08 -4.86
C ILE A 222 -16.35 -5.07 -3.76
N CYS A 223 -15.67 -3.93 -3.74
CA CYS A 223 -15.98 -2.83 -2.86
C CYS A 223 -16.14 -1.52 -3.64
N ARG A 224 -16.97 -0.61 -3.11
CA ARG A 224 -17.08 0.73 -3.67
C ARG A 224 -15.91 1.58 -3.18
N LEU A 225 -15.22 2.20 -4.12
CA LEU A 225 -14.15 3.14 -3.85
C LEU A 225 -14.54 4.50 -4.45
N ARG A 226 -14.37 5.57 -3.68
CA ARG A 226 -14.81 6.91 -4.07
C ARG A 226 -13.64 7.74 -4.55
N LYS A 227 -13.94 8.68 -5.45
CA LYS A 227 -13.02 9.76 -5.80
C LYS A 227 -12.55 10.48 -4.52
N GLY A 228 -11.28 10.87 -4.47
CA GLY A 228 -10.74 11.52 -3.28
C GLY A 228 -9.33 12.08 -3.45
N ALA A 229 -8.66 12.22 -2.30
CA ALA A 229 -7.49 13.07 -2.10
C ALA A 229 -6.35 12.89 -3.13
N GLU A 230 -5.69 14.01 -3.44
CA GLU A 230 -4.54 14.08 -4.33
C GLU A 230 -3.26 13.66 -3.60
N THR A 231 -2.91 12.37 -3.67
CA THR A 231 -1.55 11.89 -3.37
C THR A 231 -0.75 11.81 -4.69
N ALA A 232 0.59 11.78 -4.60
CA ALA A 232 1.42 11.75 -5.80
C ALA A 232 1.18 10.50 -6.66
N LEU A 233 0.88 9.35 -6.06
CA LEU A 233 0.50 8.11 -6.73
C LEU A 233 -0.96 7.72 -6.43
N GLY A 234 -1.84 8.73 -6.40
CA GLY A 234 -3.24 8.55 -6.00
C GLY A 234 -4.04 7.71 -6.98
N TRP A 235 -4.72 6.71 -6.46
CA TRP A 235 -5.63 5.86 -7.25
C TRP A 235 -7.03 6.46 -7.38
N ALA A 236 -7.45 7.33 -6.44
CA ALA A 236 -8.83 7.81 -6.32
C ALA A 236 -9.19 8.97 -7.26
N THR A 237 -8.79 8.90 -8.52
CA THR A 237 -9.04 9.94 -9.54
C THR A 237 -10.52 10.07 -9.92
N ARG A 238 -11.30 8.99 -9.71
CA ARG A 238 -12.73 8.85 -9.99
C ARG A 238 -13.34 7.83 -9.01
N ASP A 239 -14.65 7.66 -9.05
CA ASP A 239 -15.29 6.52 -8.39
C ASP A 239 -14.88 5.22 -9.10
N TRP A 240 -14.45 4.23 -8.33
CA TRP A 240 -13.99 2.92 -8.79
C TRP A 240 -14.78 1.82 -8.09
N ALA A 241 -14.86 0.66 -8.74
CA ALA A 241 -15.03 -0.62 -8.07
C ALA A 241 -13.63 -1.18 -7.78
N GLY A 242 -13.32 -1.39 -6.49
CA GLY A 242 -12.15 -2.17 -6.09
C GLY A 242 -12.48 -3.64 -6.23
N VAL A 243 -11.77 -4.35 -7.11
CA VAL A 243 -12.00 -5.77 -7.38
C VAL A 243 -10.76 -6.56 -7.01
N SER A 244 -10.91 -7.42 -6.01
CA SER A 244 -9.86 -8.34 -5.56
C SER A 244 -10.20 -9.76 -5.98
N VAL A 245 -9.34 -10.36 -6.79
CA VAL A 245 -9.49 -11.74 -7.29
C VAL A 245 -8.53 -12.63 -6.52
N ARG A 246 -9.08 -13.60 -5.76
CA ARG A 246 -8.32 -14.66 -5.12
C ARG A 246 -8.13 -15.81 -6.08
N VAL A 247 -6.88 -16.07 -6.44
CA VAL A 247 -6.46 -17.19 -7.29
C VAL A 247 -5.69 -18.21 -6.48
N GLU A 248 -5.84 -19.48 -6.83
CA GLU A 248 -5.06 -20.59 -6.30
C GLU A 248 -4.33 -21.31 -7.43
N THR A 249 -3.04 -21.59 -7.20
CA THR A 249 -2.19 -22.41 -8.05
C THR A 249 -1.54 -23.51 -7.21
N ARG A 250 -1.13 -24.62 -7.82
CA ARG A 250 -0.40 -25.68 -7.09
C ARG A 250 0.98 -25.18 -6.68
N ALA A 251 1.48 -25.52 -5.49
CA ALA A 251 2.79 -25.10 -5.00
C ALA A 251 3.97 -25.80 -5.71
N THR A 252 4.31 -25.36 -6.94
CA THR A 252 5.52 -25.79 -7.65
C THR A 252 6.48 -24.60 -7.87
N LEU A 253 7.76 -24.87 -8.16
CA LEU A 253 8.72 -23.81 -8.54
C LEU A 253 8.23 -23.02 -9.76
N SER A 254 7.61 -23.69 -10.73
CA SER A 254 6.97 -23.07 -11.90
C SER A 254 5.74 -22.22 -11.54
N ALA A 255 5.06 -22.51 -10.43
CA ALA A 255 3.84 -21.80 -10.04
C ALA A 255 4.08 -20.37 -9.58
N TYR A 256 5.28 -20.03 -9.09
CA TYR A 256 5.61 -18.65 -8.77
C TYR A 256 5.67 -17.77 -10.03
N VAL A 257 6.30 -18.29 -11.10
CA VAL A 257 6.34 -17.61 -12.41
C VAL A 257 4.92 -17.52 -12.99
N GLN A 258 4.18 -18.63 -12.96
CA GLN A 258 2.80 -18.68 -13.43
C GLN A 258 1.89 -17.70 -12.68
N THR A 259 2.02 -17.59 -11.35
CA THR A 259 1.23 -16.65 -10.54
C THR A 259 1.54 -15.21 -10.92
N ALA A 260 2.80 -14.87 -11.18
CA ALA A 260 3.18 -13.53 -11.62
C ALA A 260 2.58 -13.20 -12.99
N GLU A 261 2.56 -14.16 -13.93
CA GLU A 261 1.90 -13.99 -15.22
C GLU A 261 0.39 -13.81 -15.08
N ILE A 262 -0.28 -14.68 -14.30
CA ILE A 262 -1.73 -14.57 -14.02
C ILE A 262 -2.08 -13.20 -13.45
N CYS A 263 -1.26 -12.67 -12.54
CA CYS A 263 -1.46 -11.31 -12.01
C CYS A 263 -1.41 -10.25 -13.12
N ARG A 264 -0.41 -10.33 -14.00
CA ARG A 264 -0.28 -9.39 -15.13
C ARG A 264 -1.43 -9.53 -16.11
N ASP A 265 -1.90 -10.73 -16.40
CA ASP A 265 -3.00 -10.95 -17.33
C ASP A 265 -4.31 -10.38 -16.76
N LEU A 266 -4.60 -10.62 -15.47
CA LEU A 266 -5.73 -9.99 -14.80
C LEU A 266 -5.61 -8.44 -14.76
N HIS A 267 -4.40 -7.91 -14.55
CA HIS A 267 -4.16 -6.46 -14.66
C HIS A 267 -4.39 -5.95 -16.09
N ALA A 268 -4.00 -6.71 -17.11
CA ALA A 268 -4.24 -6.36 -18.51
C ALA A 268 -5.75 -6.32 -18.82
N GLU A 269 -6.52 -7.31 -18.35
CA GLU A 269 -7.98 -7.33 -18.50
C GLU A 269 -8.66 -6.12 -17.83
N ALA A 270 -8.17 -5.71 -16.65
CA ALA A 270 -8.67 -4.52 -15.98
C ALA A 270 -8.34 -3.24 -16.77
N ILE A 271 -7.09 -3.08 -17.20
CA ILE A 271 -6.62 -1.90 -17.95
C ILE A 271 -7.34 -1.79 -19.30
N ALA A 272 -7.54 -2.89 -20.01
CA ALA A 272 -8.27 -2.93 -21.29
C ALA A 272 -9.73 -2.41 -21.16
N ARG A 273 -10.30 -2.46 -19.95
CA ARG A 273 -11.64 -1.94 -19.62
C ARG A 273 -11.62 -0.53 -19.03
N GLY A 274 -10.52 0.21 -19.22
CA GLY A 274 -10.35 1.56 -18.64
C GLY A 274 -10.12 1.55 -17.13
N GLY A 275 -9.73 0.39 -16.59
CA GLY A 275 -9.36 0.20 -15.19
C GLY A 275 -7.91 0.58 -14.90
N SER A 276 -7.48 0.24 -13.69
CA SER A 276 -6.15 0.48 -13.16
C SER A 276 -5.83 -0.55 -12.06
N LEU A 277 -4.75 -0.33 -11.31
CA LEU A 277 -4.34 -1.12 -10.16
C LEU A 277 -3.82 -0.18 -9.06
N PRO A 278 -3.94 -0.53 -7.78
CA PRO A 278 -3.42 0.30 -6.71
C PRO A 278 -1.88 0.27 -6.68
N ALA A 279 -1.22 1.40 -6.40
CA ALA A 279 0.24 1.52 -6.45
C ALA A 279 0.99 0.49 -5.59
N ARG A 280 0.43 0.04 -4.46
CA ARG A 280 1.00 -1.04 -3.63
C ARG A 280 1.16 -2.37 -4.39
N ALA A 281 0.32 -2.62 -5.38
CA ALA A 281 0.35 -3.80 -6.24
C ALA A 281 1.36 -3.68 -7.39
N ALA A 282 2.12 -2.59 -7.48
CA ALA A 282 3.04 -2.33 -8.59
C ALA A 282 4.10 -3.43 -8.80
N HIS A 283 4.49 -4.13 -7.73
CA HIS A 283 5.42 -5.26 -7.80
C HIS A 283 4.91 -6.46 -8.60
N ARG A 284 3.60 -6.50 -8.92
CA ARG A 284 2.95 -7.55 -9.72
C ARG A 284 2.64 -7.11 -11.16
N ALA A 285 2.86 -5.84 -11.49
CA ALA A 285 2.56 -5.28 -12.80
C ALA A 285 3.79 -5.29 -13.72
N SER A 286 3.56 -5.25 -15.03
CA SER A 286 4.61 -4.97 -16.02
C SER A 286 4.92 -3.47 -16.07
N ARG A 287 6.07 -3.11 -16.67
CA ARG A 287 6.43 -1.70 -16.90
C ARG A 287 5.34 -0.94 -17.66
N ALA A 288 4.87 -1.50 -18.78
CA ALA A 288 3.83 -0.86 -19.60
C ALA A 288 2.52 -0.66 -18.82
N GLN A 289 2.13 -1.62 -17.99
CA GLN A 289 0.95 -1.51 -17.12
C GLN A 289 1.11 -0.40 -16.09
N LEU A 290 2.30 -0.26 -15.49
CA LEU A 290 2.60 0.81 -14.54
C LEU A 290 2.62 2.18 -15.21
N GLU A 291 3.22 2.31 -16.40
CA GLU A 291 3.24 3.56 -17.14
C GLU A 291 1.82 3.98 -17.57
N ALA A 292 0.95 3.02 -17.92
CA ALA A 292 -0.45 3.29 -18.23
C ALA A 292 -1.27 3.71 -16.99
N CYS A 293 -1.04 3.06 -15.83
CA CYS A 293 -1.79 3.33 -14.60
C CYS A 293 -1.29 4.57 -13.84
N TYR A 294 0.02 4.83 -13.91
CA TYR A 294 0.73 5.85 -13.14
C TYR A 294 1.75 6.58 -14.03
N PRO A 295 1.30 7.40 -15.01
CA PRO A 295 2.19 8.17 -15.88
C PRO A 295 3.09 9.15 -15.12
N GLN A 296 2.73 9.53 -13.90
CA GLN A 296 3.51 10.36 -13.00
C GLN A 296 4.60 9.62 -12.21
N LEU A 297 4.67 8.29 -12.30
CA LEU A 297 5.66 7.46 -11.59
C LEU A 297 7.12 7.89 -11.85
N PRO A 298 7.56 8.22 -13.08
CA PRO A 298 8.92 8.71 -13.31
C PRO A 298 9.24 9.99 -12.53
N ALA A 299 8.29 10.94 -12.46
CA ALA A 299 8.45 12.16 -11.70
C ALA A 299 8.50 11.88 -10.18
N PHE A 300 7.66 10.98 -9.69
CA PHE A 300 7.71 10.52 -8.30
C PHE A 300 9.07 9.91 -7.93
N LEU A 301 9.62 9.06 -8.80
CA LEU A 301 10.95 8.46 -8.59
C LEU A 301 12.07 9.52 -8.66
N ALA A 302 11.91 10.55 -9.49
CA ALA A 302 12.84 11.68 -9.52
C ALA A 302 12.81 12.48 -8.21
N GLU A 303 11.64 12.77 -7.66
CA GLU A 303 11.51 13.40 -6.35
C GLU A 303 12.12 12.54 -5.24
N LYS A 304 11.91 11.22 -5.27
CA LYS A 304 12.60 10.31 -4.34
C LYS A 304 14.14 10.44 -4.44
N ARG A 305 14.69 10.52 -5.65
CA ARG A 305 16.15 10.74 -5.83
C ARG A 305 16.59 12.13 -5.40
N ARG A 306 15.73 13.15 -5.48
CA ARG A 306 16.02 14.49 -4.98
C ARG A 306 16.15 14.52 -3.46
N TYR A 307 15.24 13.85 -2.73
CA TYR A 307 15.28 13.78 -1.27
C TYR A 307 16.24 12.71 -0.72
N ASP A 308 16.60 11.73 -1.52
CA ASP A 308 17.53 10.66 -1.16
C ASP A 308 18.42 10.28 -2.36
N PRO A 309 19.41 11.13 -2.70
CA PRO A 309 20.28 10.92 -3.88
C PRO A 309 21.09 9.63 -3.81
N ALA A 310 21.40 9.20 -2.59
CA ALA A 310 22.13 7.98 -2.28
C ALA A 310 21.24 6.73 -2.28
N GLU A 311 19.93 6.88 -2.49
CA GLU A 311 18.91 5.82 -2.40
C GLU A 311 19.05 4.99 -1.11
N ARG A 312 19.32 5.67 0.03
CA ARG A 312 19.48 5.04 1.35
C ARG A 312 18.22 4.33 1.80
N LEU A 313 17.05 4.91 1.59
CA LEU A 313 15.76 4.34 1.97
C LEU A 313 15.18 3.47 0.87
N GLN A 314 15.21 2.16 1.08
CA GLN A 314 14.67 1.18 0.15
C GLN A 314 13.79 0.16 0.88
N ASN A 315 12.67 -0.18 0.27
CA ASN A 315 11.84 -1.31 0.65
C ASN A 315 11.59 -2.21 -0.56
N ALA A 316 10.88 -3.33 -0.36
CA ALA A 316 10.62 -4.29 -1.43
C ALA A 316 9.87 -3.66 -2.61
N TRP A 317 8.91 -2.77 -2.32
CA TRP A 317 8.16 -2.04 -3.35
C TRP A 317 9.10 -1.17 -4.21
N TYR A 318 9.93 -0.34 -3.58
CA TYR A 318 10.85 0.55 -4.29
C TYR A 318 11.85 -0.22 -5.15
N ARG A 319 12.44 -1.30 -4.62
CA ARG A 319 13.37 -2.14 -5.38
C ARG A 319 12.71 -2.80 -6.58
N SER A 320 11.48 -3.29 -6.42
CA SER A 320 10.73 -3.91 -7.51
C SER A 320 10.39 -2.89 -8.60
N VAL A 321 9.85 -1.73 -8.23
CA VAL A 321 9.48 -0.68 -9.17
C VAL A 321 10.71 -0.10 -9.87
N THR A 322 11.79 0.20 -9.15
CA THR A 322 13.01 0.73 -9.77
C THR A 322 13.67 -0.28 -10.70
N ALA A 323 13.68 -1.57 -10.37
CA ALA A 323 14.16 -2.61 -11.28
C ALA A 323 13.35 -2.62 -12.58
N LEU A 324 12.01 -2.62 -12.50
CA LEU A 324 11.13 -2.59 -13.67
C LEU A 324 11.36 -1.35 -14.55
N MET A 325 11.58 -0.18 -13.95
CA MET A 325 11.74 1.08 -14.69
C MET A 325 13.16 1.29 -15.25
N ARG A 326 14.19 0.61 -14.72
CA ARG A 326 15.59 0.73 -15.17
C ARG A 326 15.92 -0.13 -16.38
N HIS A 327 15.26 -1.28 -16.55
CA HIS A 327 15.55 -2.16 -17.68
C HIS A 327 14.88 -1.63 -18.97
N PRO A 328 15.58 -1.64 -20.12
CA PRO A 328 14.95 -1.38 -21.41
C PRO A 328 13.86 -2.42 -21.65
N VAL A 329 12.82 -2.03 -22.39
CA VAL A 329 11.77 -2.97 -22.81
C VAL A 329 12.46 -4.06 -23.62
N CYS A 330 12.52 -5.28 -23.08
CA CYS A 330 12.95 -6.43 -23.86
C CYS A 330 11.80 -6.76 -24.81
N ASP A 331 11.93 -6.36 -26.07
CA ASP A 331 11.14 -6.96 -27.14
C ASP A 331 11.48 -8.45 -27.17
N SER A 332 10.58 -9.29 -26.67
CA SER A 332 10.70 -10.72 -26.80
C SER A 332 10.69 -11.07 -28.29
N ARG A 333 11.86 -11.36 -28.87
CA ARG A 333 12.01 -11.82 -30.28
C ARG A 333 11.47 -13.24 -30.52
N TRP A 334 10.56 -13.71 -29.69
CA TRP A 334 9.98 -15.05 -29.76
C TRP A 334 8.48 -14.99 -30.05
N THR A 335 8.12 -14.29 -31.12
CA THR A 335 6.87 -14.49 -31.85
C THR A 335 7.19 -14.43 -33.34
N SER A 336 7.52 -15.59 -33.90
CA SER A 336 7.49 -15.91 -35.32
C SER A 336 6.97 -17.33 -35.46
#